data_AF-A0A3M6A1U5-F1
#
_entry.id   AF-A0A3M6A1U5-F1
#
_cell.length_a   1.000
_cell.length_b   1.000
_cell.length_c   1.000
_cell.angle_alpha   90.00
_cell.angle_beta   90.00
_cell.angle_gamma   90.00
#
_symmetry.space_group_name_H-M   'P 1'
#
loop_
_entity.id
_entity.type
_entity.pdbx_description
1 polymer ?
#
loop_
_entity_poly.entity_id
_entity_poly.type
_entity_poly.pdbx_seq_one_letter_code
_entity_poly.pdbx_strand_id
1 'polypeptide(L)' 'MASINVRIDDDLKARAYLELEKLGVTPSELLRQTLQYVVSVVSYPSRRF' A
#
# COMPACT_ATOMS: atom_id res chain seq x y z
N MET A 1 5.82 -1.25 -16.68
CA MET A 1 5.54 -1.14 -15.24
C MET A 1 5.43 0.34 -14.89
N ALA A 2 4.35 0.76 -14.22
CA ALA A 2 4.28 2.09 -13.65
C ALA A 2 5.12 2.13 -12.36
N SER A 3 5.86 3.23 -12.14
CA SER A 3 6.64 3.45 -10.92
C SER A 3 5.99 4.55 -10.11
N ILE A 4 5.81 4.32 -8.80
CA ILE A 4 5.29 5.32 -7.86
C ILE A 4 6.43 5.67 -6.92
N ASN A 5 6.83 6.95 -6.91
CA ASN A 5 7.82 7.45 -5.97
C ASN A 5 7.11 8.11 -4.78
N VAL A 6 7.26 7.54 -3.59
CA VAL A 6 6.67 8.07 -2.35
C VAL A 6 7.79 8.56 -1.44
N ARG A 7 7.69 9.82 -1.00
CA ARG A 7 8.57 10.38 0.04
C ARG A 7 7.92 10.18 1.40
N ILE A 8 8.61 9.44 2.27
CA ILE A 8 8.27 9.27 3.68
C ILE A 8 9.50 9.52 4.52
N ASP A 9 9.29 9.74 5.81
CA ASP A 9 10.35 9.83 6.80
C ASP A 9 11.17 8.53 6.88
N ASP A 10 12.48 8.63 7.09
CA ASP A 10 13.39 7.48 7.13
C ASP A 10 13.11 6.57 8.33
N ASP A 11 12.67 7.11 9.48
CA ASP A 11 12.35 6.32 10.66
C ASP A 11 11.08 5.49 10.42
N LEU A 12 10.09 6.09 9.74
CA LEU A 12 8.88 5.39 9.33
C LEU A 12 9.19 4.29 8.31
N LYS A 13 10.06 4.57 7.34
CA LYS A 13 10.52 3.60 6.35
C LYS A 13 11.20 2.41 7.03
N ALA A 14 12.13 2.66 7.95
CA ALA A 14 12.87 1.60 8.64
C ALA A 14 11.94 0.67 9.43
N ARG A 15 11.00 1.24 10.18
CA ARG A 15 10.01 0.46 10.95
C ARG A 15 9.09 -0.34 10.05
N ALA A 16 8.58 0.28 8.99
CA ALA A 16 7.70 -0.39 8.03
C ALA A 16 8.42 -1.56 7.35
N TYR A 17 9.66 -1.38 6.92
CA TYR A 17 10.46 -2.43 6.29
C TYR A 17 10.71 -3.61 7.25
N LEU A 18 11.06 -3.34 8.51
CA LEU A 18 11.27 -4.39 9.52
C LEU A 18 10.03 -5.26 9.74
N GLU A 19 8.85 -4.64 9.87
CA GLU A 19 7.61 -5.40 10.04
C GLU A 19 7.21 -6.15 8.77
N LEU A 20 7.45 -5.56 7.60
CA LEU A 20 7.21 -6.18 6.30
C LEU A 20 8.10 -7.40 6.07
N GLU A 21 9.38 -7.32 6.44
CA GLU A 21 10.32 -8.45 6.39
C GLU A 21 9.88 -9.60 7.29
N LYS A 22 9.40 -9.30 8.50
CA LYS A 22 8.85 -10.33 9.41
C LYS A 22 7.64 -11.05 8.81
N LEU A 23 6.82 -10.33 8.05
CA LEU A 23 5.65 -10.88 7.36
C LEU A 23 6.01 -11.56 6.02
N GLY A 24 7.25 -11.43 5.54
CA GLY A 24 7.69 -11.95 4.24
C GLY A 24 7.05 -11.24 3.05
N VAL A 25 6.56 -10.01 3.23
CA VAL A 25 5.85 -9.23 2.21
C VAL A 25 6.72 -8.08 1.75
N THR A 26 6.79 -7.84 0.44
CA THR A 26 7.52 -6.66 -0.06
C THR A 26 6.67 -5.39 0.06
N PRO A 27 7.29 -4.21 0.28
CA PRO A 27 6.57 -2.94 0.31
C PRO A 27 5.75 -2.68 -0.95
N SER A 28 6.26 -3.10 -2.10
CA SER A 28 5.58 -2.99 -3.40
C SER A 28 4.29 -3.83 -3.45
N GLU A 29 4.31 -5.03 -2.87
CA GLU A 29 3.15 -5.92 -2.79
C GLU A 29 2.06 -5.28 -1.91
N LEU A 30 2.46 -4.77 -0.74
CA LEU A 30 1.57 -4.12 0.20
C LEU A 30 0.94 -2.86 -0.42
N LEU A 31 1.76 -1.98 -1.01
CA LEU A 31 1.27 -0.78 -1.69
C LEU A 31 0.32 -1.13 -2.84
N ARG A 32 0.60 -2.18 -3.60
CA ARG A 32 -0.29 -2.64 -4.68
C ARG A 32 -1.64 -3.09 -4.12
N GLN A 33 -1.64 -3.90 -3.06
CA GLN A 33 -2.88 -4.36 -2.42
C GLN A 33 -3.67 -3.18 -1.84
N THR A 34 -3.00 -2.23 -1.18
CA THR A 34 -3.64 -1.01 -0.66
C THR A 34 -4.28 -0.20 -1.77
N LEU A 35 -3.58 0.02 -2.89
CA LEU A 35 -4.14 0.76 -4.02
C LEU A 35 -5.32 0.02 -4.66
N GLN A 36 -5.24 -1.31 -4.80
CA GLN A 36 -6.38 -2.11 -5.27
C GLN A 36 -7.58 -2.02 -4.33
N TYR A 37 -7.33 -2.06 -3.02
CA TYR A 37 -8.37 -1.90 -2.01
C TYR A 37 -9.03 -0.52 -2.10
N VAL A 38 -8.24 0.56 -2.20
CA VAL A 38 -8.77 1.91 -2.38
C VAL A 38 -9.60 2.01 -3.66
N VAL A 39 -9.13 1.46 -4.78
CA VAL A 39 -9.92 1.43 -6.03
C VAL A 39 -11.21 0.64 -5.85
N SER A 40 -11.18 -0.51 -5.18
CA SER A 40 -12.37 -1.31 -4.91
C SER A 40 -13.37 -0.58 -4.02
N VAL A 41 -12.93 0.04 -2.93
CA VAL A 41 -13.78 0.76 -1.97
C VAL A 41 -14.30 2.08 -2.54
N VAL A 42 -13.44 2.87 -3.19
CA VAL A 42 -13.77 4.17 -3.81
C VAL A 42 -14.51 4.01 -5.15
N SER A 43 -14.47 2.84 -5.78
CA SER A 43 -15.38 2.52 -6.88
C SER A 43 -16.74 1.99 -6.40
N TYR A 44 -16.88 1.63 -5.13
CA TYR A 44 -18.13 1.22 -4.49
C TYR A 44 -19.01 2.30 -3.79
N PRO A 45 -18.75 3.63 -3.83
CA PRO A 45 -19.64 4.62 -3.24
C PRO A 45 -20.86 4.95 -4.11
N SER A 46 -21.05 4.33 -5.28
CA SER A 46 -22.19 4.61 -6.18
C SER A 46 -23.15 3.44 -6.41
N ARG A 47 -23.05 2.35 -5.64
CA ARG A 47 -24.11 1.32 -5.57
C ARG A 47 -24.52 1.05 -4.13
N ARG A 48 -25.18 2.04 -3.52
CA ARG A 48 -26.10 1.81 -2.41
C ARG A 48 -27.45 2.45 -2.74
N PHE A 49 -28.41 1.56 -2.97
CA PHE A 49 -29.88 1.69 -2.99
C PHE A 49 -30.52 2.55 -4.07
#